data_AF-A0A8C9IWU9-F1
#
_entry.id   AF-A0A8C9IWU9-F1
#
_cell.length_a   1.000
_cell.length_b   1.000
_cell.length_c   1.000
_cell.angle_alpha   90.00
_cell.angle_beta   90.00
_cell.angle_gamma   90.00
#
_symmetry.space_group_name_H-M   'P 1'
#
loop_
_entity.id
_entity.type
_entity.pdbx_description
1 polymer ?
#
loop_
_entity_poly.entity_id
_entity_poly.type
_entity_poly.pdbx_seq_one_letter_code
_entity_poly.pdbx_strand_id
1 'polypeptide(L)' 'MAKRTKKVGIVGKYGTRYGASLRKMVKKIEISQHAKYTCSFCGREFETSLTNKEEPRLY' A
#
# COMPACT_ATOMS: atom_id res chain seq x y z
N MET A 1 -14.29 1.48 12.73
CA MET A 1 -13.14 1.99 11.94
C MET A 1 -13.68 3.00 10.90
N ALA A 2 -13.46 4.31 11.08
CA ALA A 2 -13.93 5.30 10.11
C ALA A 2 -12.98 5.40 8.91
N LYS A 3 -13.53 5.56 7.70
CA LYS A 3 -12.74 5.70 6.47
C LYS A 3 -11.99 7.04 6.50
N ARG A 4 -10.67 6.98 6.72
CA ARG A 4 -9.81 8.18 6.85
C ARG A 4 -9.69 9.02 5.58
N THR A 5 -9.80 8.41 4.39
CA THR A 5 -9.58 9.12 3.12
C THR A 5 -10.65 8.80 2.09
N LYS A 6 -11.12 9.83 1.35
CA LYS A 6 -12.15 9.67 0.31
C LYS A 6 -11.58 9.02 -0.97
N LYS A 7 -10.42 9.51 -1.45
CA LYS A 7 -9.85 9.15 -2.76
C LYS A 7 -8.48 8.43 -2.69
N VAL A 8 -7.58 8.92 -1.83
CA VAL A 8 -6.16 8.54 -1.88
C VAL A 8 -5.89 7.12 -1.36
N GLY A 9 -6.47 6.70 -0.23
CA GLY A 9 -6.22 5.36 0.31
C GLY A 9 -4.76 5.17 0.72
N ILE A 10 -4.17 4.03 0.34
CA ILE A 10 -2.79 3.60 0.71
C ILE A 10 -1.69 4.59 0.29
N VAL A 11 -1.85 5.26 -0.86
CA VAL A 11 -0.90 6.28 -1.35
C VAL A 11 -0.96 7.60 -0.57
N GLY A 12 -1.75 7.68 0.51
CA GLY A 12 -1.77 8.82 1.43
C GLY A 12 -0.42 9.09 2.08
N LYS A 13 0.45 8.07 2.23
CA LYS A 13 1.83 8.21 2.74
C LYS A 13 2.71 9.18 1.94
N TYR A 14 2.38 9.40 0.66
CA TYR A 14 3.14 10.31 -0.20
C TYR A 14 2.72 11.79 -0.06
N GLY A 15 1.57 12.07 0.55
CA GLY A 15 1.06 13.44 0.70
C GLY A 15 0.87 14.16 -0.63
N THR A 16 1.38 15.39 -0.73
CA THR A 16 1.33 16.22 -1.95
C THR A 16 2.37 15.86 -3.00
N ARG A 17 3.38 15.04 -2.65
CA ARG A 17 4.55 14.72 -3.50
C ARG A 17 4.20 13.91 -4.76
N TYR A 18 4.99 14.06 -5.82
CA TYR A 18 4.93 13.34 -7.10
C TYR A 18 3.71 13.63 -8.01
N GLY A 19 2.70 14.34 -7.52
CA GLY A 19 1.52 14.69 -8.32
C GLY A 19 0.48 13.56 -8.45
N ALA A 20 -0.72 13.92 -8.93
CA ALA A 20 -1.88 13.05 -8.87
C ALA A 20 -1.83 11.86 -9.84
N SER A 21 -1.24 12.03 -11.02
CA SER A 21 -1.15 10.97 -12.04
C SER A 21 -0.30 9.80 -11.57
N LEU A 22 0.92 10.09 -11.09
CA LEU A 22 1.84 9.08 -10.57
C LEU A 22 1.23 8.32 -9.38
N ARG A 23 0.63 9.03 -8.42
CA ARG A 23 -0.02 8.39 -7.26
C ARG A 23 -1.20 7.49 -7.65
N LYS A 24 -1.94 7.80 -8.72
CA LYS A 24 -3.04 6.94 -9.20
C LYS A 24 -2.51 5.63 -9.79
N MET A 25 -1.37 5.66 -10.49
CA MET A 25 -0.74 4.44 -11.02
C MET A 25 -0.18 3.58 -9.88
N VAL A 26 0.61 4.18 -8.98
CA VAL A 26 1.20 3.50 -7.82
C VAL A 26 0.14 2.87 -6.94
N LYS A 27 -1.01 3.54 -6.73
CA LYS A 27 -2.12 2.99 -5.95
C LYS A 27 -2.58 1.62 -6.44
N LYS A 28 -2.64 1.39 -7.76
CA LYS A 28 -3.06 0.09 -8.31
C LYS A 28 -2.02 -0.99 -7.98
N ILE A 29 -0.75 -0.67 -8.14
CA ILE A 29 0.38 -1.56 -7.92
C ILE A 29 0.50 -1.92 -6.43
N GLU A 30 0.38 -0.94 -5.54
CA GLU A 30 0.44 -1.17 -4.09
C GLU A 30 -0.75 -1.97 -3.55
N ILE A 31 -1.94 -1.81 -4.14
CA ILE A 31 -3.11 -2.63 -3.77
C ILE A 31 -2.87 -4.09 -4.15
N SER A 32 -2.38 -4.35 -5.38
CA SER A 32 -2.03 -5.72 -5.76
C SER A 32 -0.89 -6.26 -4.89
N GLN A 33 0.13 -5.46 -4.60
CA GLN A 33 1.28 -5.93 -3.86
C GLN A 33 0.97 -6.27 -2.40
N HIS A 34 0.07 -5.52 -1.75
CA HIS A 34 -0.38 -5.80 -0.39
C HIS A 34 -1.66 -6.65 -0.34
N ALA A 35 -2.09 -7.23 -1.46
CA ALA A 35 -3.17 -8.19 -1.45
C ALA A 35 -2.72 -9.46 -0.73
N LYS A 36 -3.66 -10.11 -0.03
CA LYS A 36 -3.43 -11.45 0.49
C LYS A 36 -3.53 -12.44 -0.67
N TYR A 37 -2.54 -13.32 -0.77
CA TYR A 37 -2.49 -14.35 -1.80
C TYR A 37 -2.67 -15.72 -1.16
N THR A 38 -3.62 -16.50 -1.68
CA THR A 38 -3.80 -17.90 -1.31
C THR A 38 -2.84 -18.77 -2.11
N CYS A 39 -1.97 -19.51 -1.43
CA CYS A 39 -1.05 -20.42 -2.09
C CYS A 39 -1.80 -21.63 -2.67
N SER A 40 -1.72 -21.86 -3.98
CA SER A 40 -2.38 -22.99 -4.66
C SER A 40 -1.89 -24.37 -4.21
N PHE A 41 -0.72 -24.45 -3.59
CA PHE A 41 -0.15 -25.72 -3.11
C PHE A 41 -0.59 -26.07 -1.70
N CYS A 42 -0.53 -25.10 -0.76
CA CYS A 42 -0.76 -25.36 0.66
C CYS A 42 -2.03 -24.71 1.24
N GLY A 43 -2.77 -23.95 0.44
CA GLY A 43 -4.04 -23.31 0.84
C GLY A 43 -3.93 -22.17 1.85
N ARG A 44 -2.73 -21.86 2.35
CA ARG A 44 -2.50 -20.79 3.31
C ARG A 44 -2.52 -19.42 2.63
N GLU A 45 -3.09 -18.44 3.32
CA GLU A 45 -2.99 -17.03 2.95
C GLU A 45 -1.62 -16.47 3.36
N PHE A 46 -0.94 -15.83 2.42
CA PHE A 46 0.28 -15.08 2.67
C PHE A 46 0.02 -13.59 2.41
N GLU A 47 0.45 -12.76 3.35
CA GLU A 47 0.51 -11.31 3.17
C GLU A 47 1.97 -10.94 2.93
N THR A 48 2.27 -10.42 1.73
CA THR A 48 3.59 -9.87 1.40
C THR A 48 3.74 -8.55 2.13
N SER A 49 4.06 -8.64 3.43
CA SER A 49 4.39 -7.48 4.23
C SER A 49 5.77 -6.97 3.80
N LEU A 50 5.84 -6.18 2.73
CA LEU A 50 6.88 -5.17 2.61
C LEU A 50 6.60 -4.10 3.65
N THR A 51 6.73 -4.48 4.92
CA THR A 51 6.98 -3.51 5.95
C THR A 51 8.34 -2.91 5.59
N ASN A 52 8.30 -1.75 4.95
CA ASN A 52 9.22 -0.69 5.35
C ASN A 52 8.95 -0.46 6.84
N LYS A 53 9.49 -1.33 7.69
CA LYS A 53 9.66 -1.05 9.12
C LYS A 53 10.61 0.13 9.13
N GLU A 54 10.07 1.26 9.52
CA GLU A 54 10.80 2.35 10.14
C GLU A 54 11.95 2.89 9.28
N GLU A 55 11.63 3.73 8.29
CA GLU A 55 12.56 4.79 7.94
C GLU A 55 12.45 5.82 9.08
N PRO A 56 13.47 5.97 9.96
CA PRO A 56 13.40 6.96 11.01
C PRO A 56 13.23 8.31 10.34
N ARG A 57 12.26 9.10 10.84
CA ARG A 57 12.18 10.53 10.58
C ARG A 57 13.51 11.14 11.04
N LEU A 58 14.51 11.17 10.15
CA LEU A 58 15.53 12.19 10.23
C LEU A 58 14.80 13.48 9.81
N TYR A 59 14.74 14.39 10.80
CA TYR A 59 13.84 15.54 10.97
C TYR A 59 12.48 15.24 11.62
#